data_AF-J2S4T0-F1
#
_entry.id   AF-J2S4T0-F1
#
_cell.length_a   1.000
_cell.length_b   1.000
_cell.length_c   1.000
_cell.angle_alpha   90.00
_cell.angle_beta   90.00
_cell.angle_gamma   90.00
#
_symmetry.space_group_name_H-M   'P 1'
#
loop_
_entity.id
_entity.type
_entity.pdbx_description
1 polymer ?
#
loop_
_entity_poly.entity_id
_entity_poly.type
_entity_poly.pdbx_seq_one_letter_code
_entity_poly.pdbx_strand_id
1 'polypeptide(L)'
;MNISAAASFQIPYPQTVKANTEKAQPEKVDIPGMDDRLRLTIEKLRAPRSEARNLSSEKLNEVEAFLNALEPYNEFTDLPPLIKSFRYSMIRHHEFQANLMLKKMEGVYSDFKKDLQSKWPGLANNVMGFTVAEDGQLKVTSPPDTLTARDEEILNTLLNEAKDLQPLTLKHAKTVIELVQLDKPQFEGKVKLDLSNFHKMIDYGLLLSKGALDLRSSDSWLDQLHKNAEKDPIEKMPGLHIEA
;
A
#
# COMPACT_ATOMS: atom_id res chain seq x y z
N MET A 1 -22.74 -34.66 -64.14
CA MET A 1 -23.86 -35.20 -63.33
C MET A 1 -23.33 -35.57 -61.97
N ASN A 2 -23.96 -35.02 -60.94
CA ASN A 2 -23.65 -35.19 -59.52
C ASN A 2 -23.93 -36.61 -59.03
N ILE A 3 -23.04 -37.17 -58.22
CA ILE A 3 -23.46 -37.91 -57.03
C ILE A 3 -22.41 -37.75 -55.92
N SER A 4 -22.76 -36.94 -54.92
CA SER A 4 -22.11 -36.86 -53.62
C SER A 4 -22.56 -38.04 -52.76
N ALA A 5 -21.62 -38.68 -52.05
CA ALA A 5 -21.93 -39.54 -50.92
C ALA A 5 -20.93 -39.24 -49.80
N ALA A 6 -21.22 -38.18 -49.02
CA ALA A 6 -20.57 -37.94 -47.75
C ALA A 6 -21.32 -38.74 -46.68
N ALA A 7 -20.69 -39.78 -46.15
CA ALA A 7 -21.16 -40.48 -44.96
C ALA A 7 -21.08 -39.53 -43.77
N SER A 8 -22.24 -39.08 -43.29
CA SER A 8 -22.35 -38.25 -42.08
C SER A 8 -22.38 -39.19 -40.87
N PHE A 9 -21.27 -39.25 -40.12
CA PHE A 9 -21.30 -39.84 -38.79
C PHE A 9 -21.93 -38.83 -37.83
N GLN A 10 -23.21 -39.02 -37.50
CA GLN A 10 -23.83 -38.34 -36.36
C GLN A 10 -23.29 -38.97 -35.08
N ILE A 11 -22.42 -38.23 -34.38
CA ILE A 11 -22.07 -38.53 -32.99
C ILE A 11 -23.26 -38.07 -32.13
N PRO A 12 -23.93 -38.95 -31.38
CA PRO A 12 -24.99 -38.52 -30.47
C PRO A 12 -24.37 -37.67 -29.35
N TYR A 13 -24.86 -36.44 -29.20
CA TYR A 13 -24.56 -35.60 -28.05
C TYR A 13 -24.93 -36.35 -26.76
N PRO A 14 -24.02 -36.49 -25.77
CA PRO A 14 -24.43 -36.99 -24.48
C PRO A 14 -25.39 -35.98 -23.84
N GLN A 15 -26.56 -36.46 -23.45
CA GLN A 15 -27.52 -35.72 -22.64
C GLN A 15 -26.81 -35.19 -21.39
N THR A 16 -26.97 -33.90 -21.12
CA THR A 16 -26.51 -33.26 -19.91
C THR A 16 -27.22 -33.88 -18.70
N VAL A 17 -26.54 -34.82 -18.05
CA VAL A 17 -26.88 -35.20 -16.68
C VAL A 17 -26.63 -33.98 -15.82
N LYS A 18 -27.70 -33.38 -15.30
CA LYS A 18 -27.59 -32.36 -14.24
C LYS A 18 -27.00 -33.04 -13.02
N ALA A 19 -25.69 -32.93 -12.85
CA ALA A 19 -25.06 -33.22 -11.58
C ALA A 19 -25.53 -32.15 -10.59
N ASN A 20 -26.50 -32.51 -9.74
CA ASN A 20 -26.72 -31.79 -8.48
C ASN A 20 -25.44 -31.97 -7.65
N THR A 21 -24.48 -31.07 -7.82
CA THR A 21 -23.41 -30.87 -6.85
C THR A 21 -23.97 -29.96 -5.77
N GLU A 22 -24.75 -30.55 -4.89
CA GLU A 22 -24.89 -30.02 -3.54
C GLU A 22 -23.47 -30.02 -2.96
N LYS A 23 -22.81 -28.85 -2.95
CA LYS A 23 -21.56 -28.68 -2.23
C LYS A 23 -21.89 -28.95 -0.76
N ALA A 24 -21.63 -30.18 -0.31
CA ALA A 24 -21.59 -30.47 1.11
C ALA A 24 -20.66 -29.43 1.74
N GLN A 25 -21.20 -28.56 2.60
CA GLN A 25 -20.37 -27.75 3.47
C GLN A 25 -19.53 -28.72 4.28
N PRO A 26 -18.19 -28.62 4.25
CA PRO A 26 -17.37 -29.47 5.10
C PRO A 26 -17.80 -29.26 6.55
N GLU A 27 -17.98 -30.36 7.28
CA GLU A 27 -18.26 -30.32 8.72
C GLU A 27 -17.29 -29.35 9.39
N LYS A 28 -17.83 -28.39 10.15
CA LYS A 28 -17.01 -27.44 10.92
C LYS A 28 -16.26 -28.24 11.98
N VAL A 29 -15.02 -28.62 11.70
CA VAL A 29 -14.10 -29.13 12.73
C VAL A 29 -13.88 -27.98 13.71
N ASP A 30 -14.21 -28.22 14.98
CA ASP A 30 -14.09 -27.21 16.03
C ASP A 30 -12.62 -27.12 16.45
N ILE A 31 -11.90 -26.16 15.85
CA ILE A 31 -10.49 -25.93 16.10
C ILE A 31 -10.39 -24.80 17.13
N PRO A 32 -9.77 -25.03 18.30
CA PRO A 32 -9.63 -24.01 19.33
C PRO A 32 -9.04 -22.71 18.78
N GLY A 33 -9.69 -21.58 19.07
CA GLY A 33 -9.26 -20.25 18.60
C GLY A 33 -9.62 -19.94 17.13
N MET A 34 -10.28 -20.83 16.41
CA MET A 34 -10.72 -20.60 15.03
C MET A 34 -12.19 -20.12 15.00
N ASP A 35 -12.38 -18.80 14.89
CA ASP A 35 -13.69 -18.21 14.67
C ASP A 35 -14.10 -18.22 13.17
N ASP A 36 -15.36 -17.85 12.90
CA ASP A 36 -15.90 -17.84 11.54
C ASP A 36 -15.24 -16.77 10.63
N ARG A 37 -14.71 -15.67 11.19
CA ARG A 37 -13.98 -14.63 10.44
C ARG A 37 -12.64 -15.18 9.94
N LEU A 38 -11.93 -15.92 10.79
CA LEU A 38 -10.66 -16.54 10.48
C LEU A 38 -10.83 -17.65 9.45
N ARG A 39 -11.87 -18.50 9.61
CA ARG A 39 -12.24 -19.52 8.61
C ARG A 39 -12.45 -18.90 7.23
N LEU A 40 -13.26 -17.83 7.15
CA LEU A 40 -13.51 -17.14 5.89
C LEU A 40 -12.24 -16.54 5.27
N THR A 41 -11.31 -16.07 6.09
CA THR A 41 -10.02 -15.54 5.63
C THR A 41 -9.15 -16.64 5.05
N ILE A 42 -9.09 -17.81 5.70
CA ILE A 42 -8.39 -19.01 5.23
C ILE A 42 -9.00 -19.53 3.92
N GLU A 43 -10.33 -19.59 3.82
CA GLU A 43 -11.04 -19.97 2.59
C GLU A 43 -10.66 -19.03 1.43
N LYS A 44 -10.64 -17.71 1.68
CA LYS A 44 -10.21 -16.72 0.68
C LYS A 44 -8.74 -16.88 0.28
N LEU A 45 -7.85 -17.24 1.20
CA LEU A 45 -6.44 -17.51 0.89
C LEU A 45 -6.30 -18.73 -0.04
N ARG A 46 -7.11 -19.76 0.21
CA ARG A 46 -7.15 -21.01 -0.58
C ARG A 46 -7.92 -20.87 -1.90
N ALA A 47 -8.80 -19.88 -2.02
CA ALA A 47 -9.58 -19.63 -3.23
C ALA A 47 -8.67 -19.47 -4.46
N PRO A 48 -9.12 -19.88 -5.67
CA PRO A 48 -8.35 -19.70 -6.90
C PRO A 48 -7.87 -18.26 -7.10
N ARG A 49 -6.71 -18.08 -7.76
CA ARG A 49 -6.16 -16.73 -8.02
C ARG A 49 -7.07 -15.83 -8.87
N SER A 50 -8.02 -16.42 -9.60
CA SER A 50 -9.02 -15.69 -10.39
C SER A 50 -10.09 -14.99 -9.56
N GLU A 51 -10.22 -15.33 -8.27
CA GLU A 51 -11.21 -14.72 -7.38
C GLU A 51 -10.62 -13.54 -6.61
N ALA A 52 -11.41 -12.46 -6.47
CA ALA A 52 -11.00 -11.30 -5.69
C ALA A 52 -10.99 -11.66 -4.19
N ARG A 53 -9.80 -11.82 -3.62
CA ARG A 53 -9.63 -12.22 -2.21
C ARG A 53 -9.87 -11.07 -1.23
N ASN A 54 -9.61 -9.82 -1.64
CA ASN A 54 -9.81 -8.60 -0.84
C ASN A 54 -9.35 -8.75 0.63
N LEU A 55 -8.13 -9.26 0.82
CA LEU A 55 -7.51 -9.45 2.13
C LEU A 55 -6.60 -8.27 2.46
N SER A 56 -6.64 -7.80 3.70
CA SER A 56 -5.76 -6.75 4.25
C SER A 56 -4.56 -7.36 4.98
N SER A 57 -3.53 -6.54 5.28
CA SER A 57 -2.41 -6.97 6.12
C SER A 57 -2.88 -7.49 7.49
N GLU A 58 -3.85 -6.82 8.10
CA GLU A 58 -4.46 -7.22 9.38
C GLU A 58 -5.01 -8.65 9.34
N LYS A 59 -5.80 -8.98 8.29
CA LYS A 59 -6.36 -10.33 8.13
C LYS A 59 -5.28 -11.39 7.92
N LEU A 60 -4.19 -11.06 7.22
CA LEU A 60 -3.05 -11.98 7.09
C LEU A 60 -2.34 -12.18 8.44
N ASN A 61 -2.19 -11.11 9.22
CA ASN A 61 -1.57 -11.15 10.54
C ASN A 61 -2.41 -11.98 11.52
N GLU A 62 -3.73 -11.91 11.45
CA GLU A 62 -4.64 -12.77 12.24
C GLU A 62 -4.41 -14.25 11.94
N VAL A 63 -4.30 -14.62 10.66
CA VAL A 63 -3.99 -16.01 10.26
C VAL A 63 -2.59 -16.41 10.71
N GLU A 64 -1.58 -15.57 10.55
CA GLU A 64 -0.22 -15.85 11.05
C GLU A 64 -0.20 -16.04 12.57
N ALA A 65 -0.88 -15.18 13.32
CA ALA A 65 -0.96 -15.26 14.78
C ALA A 65 -1.65 -16.55 15.23
N PHE A 66 -2.76 -16.92 14.57
CA PHE A 66 -3.42 -18.19 14.79
C PHE A 66 -2.49 -19.38 14.52
N LEU A 67 -1.80 -19.38 13.38
CA LEU A 67 -0.86 -20.46 13.03
C LEU A 67 0.29 -20.59 14.02
N ASN A 68 0.80 -19.48 14.55
CA ASN A 68 1.86 -19.46 15.55
C ASN A 68 1.37 -19.95 16.94
N ALA A 69 0.08 -19.79 17.23
CA ALA A 69 -0.53 -20.27 18.47
C ALA A 69 -0.83 -21.79 18.43
N LEU A 70 -0.87 -22.39 17.22
CA LEU A 70 -1.00 -23.82 17.05
C LEU A 70 0.36 -24.52 17.25
N GLU A 71 0.35 -25.68 17.91
CA GLU A 71 1.54 -26.52 18.07
C GLU A 71 2.14 -26.98 16.72
N PRO A 72 3.43 -27.41 16.68
CA PRO A 72 4.23 -27.53 15.45
C PRO A 72 3.72 -28.52 14.38
N TYR A 73 2.79 -29.40 14.74
CA TYR A 73 2.16 -30.36 13.82
C TYR A 73 0.70 -29.99 13.61
N ASN A 74 0.45 -28.96 12.79
CA ASN A 74 -0.90 -28.53 12.45
C ASN A 74 -1.26 -28.86 10.99
N GLU A 75 -2.56 -29.04 10.72
CA GLU A 75 -3.13 -29.39 9.41
C GLU A 75 -3.03 -28.24 8.38
N PHE A 76 -2.37 -27.14 8.72
CA PHE A 76 -2.32 -25.90 7.96
C PHE A 76 -0.95 -25.64 7.32
N THR A 77 -0.18 -26.68 7.04
CA THR A 77 1.15 -26.56 6.40
C THR A 77 1.10 -25.87 5.04
N ASP A 78 -0.06 -25.85 4.38
CA ASP A 78 -0.29 -25.14 3.12
C ASP A 78 -0.40 -23.61 3.29
N LEU A 79 -0.77 -23.12 4.47
CA LEU A 79 -1.07 -21.71 4.69
C LEU A 79 0.18 -20.79 4.74
N PRO A 80 1.28 -21.12 5.44
CA PRO A 80 2.46 -20.26 5.45
C PRO A 80 3.00 -19.88 4.05
N PRO A 81 3.20 -20.81 3.09
CA PRO A 81 3.64 -20.42 1.75
C PRO A 81 2.57 -19.62 0.98
N LEU A 82 1.27 -19.88 1.20
CA LEU A 82 0.20 -19.10 0.58
C LEU A 82 0.17 -17.66 1.10
N ILE A 83 0.29 -17.46 2.41
CA ILE A 83 0.36 -16.14 3.04
C ILE A 83 1.56 -15.36 2.48
N LYS A 84 2.75 -15.99 2.45
CA LYS A 84 3.97 -15.39 1.89
C LYS A 84 3.78 -14.98 0.43
N SER A 85 3.23 -15.86 -0.40
CA SER A 85 2.98 -15.56 -1.83
C SER A 85 1.95 -14.45 -2.03
N PHE A 86 0.91 -14.42 -1.21
CA PHE A 86 -0.12 -13.41 -1.30
C PHE A 86 0.40 -12.04 -0.84
N ARG A 87 1.11 -11.99 0.29
CA ARG A 87 1.77 -10.78 0.80
C ARG A 87 2.74 -10.20 -0.23
N TYR A 88 3.57 -11.04 -0.85
CA TYR A 88 4.45 -10.61 -1.95
C TYR A 88 3.68 -9.97 -3.12
N SER A 89 2.55 -10.55 -3.51
CA SER A 89 1.71 -10.01 -4.59
C SER A 89 1.08 -8.67 -4.20
N MET A 90 0.66 -8.52 -2.95
CA MET A 90 0.15 -7.25 -2.43
C MET A 90 1.24 -6.18 -2.43
N ILE A 91 2.43 -6.47 -1.91
CA ILE A 91 3.56 -5.52 -1.88
C ILE A 91 3.86 -5.04 -3.30
N ARG A 92 4.05 -5.96 -4.25
CA ARG A 92 4.30 -5.62 -5.67
C ARG A 92 3.21 -4.77 -6.29
N HIS A 93 1.94 -5.00 -5.95
CA HIS A 93 0.84 -4.18 -6.41
C HIS A 93 0.92 -2.75 -5.85
N HIS A 94 1.13 -2.60 -4.54
CA HIS A 94 1.19 -1.29 -3.91
C HIS A 94 2.43 -0.51 -4.36
N GLU A 95 3.59 -1.14 -4.52
CA GLU A 95 4.80 -0.51 -5.09
C GLU A 95 4.53 0.04 -6.50
N PHE A 96 3.86 -0.76 -7.34
CA PHE A 96 3.49 -0.34 -8.68
C PHE A 96 2.50 0.85 -8.65
N GLN A 97 1.48 0.79 -7.80
CA GLN A 97 0.51 1.87 -7.63
C GLN A 97 1.17 3.15 -7.10
N ALA A 98 2.05 3.04 -6.11
CA ALA A 98 2.82 4.15 -5.58
C ALA A 98 3.67 4.82 -6.68
N ASN A 99 4.41 4.03 -7.47
CA ASN A 99 5.20 4.57 -8.58
C ASN A 99 4.34 5.25 -9.66
N LEU A 100 3.17 4.68 -10.00
CA LEU A 100 2.24 5.31 -10.93
C LEU A 100 1.73 6.66 -10.41
N MET A 101 1.43 6.77 -9.12
CA MET A 101 0.99 8.02 -8.51
C MET A 101 2.12 9.06 -8.52
N LEU A 102 3.36 8.68 -8.21
CA LEU A 102 4.53 9.57 -8.29
C LEU A 102 4.73 10.13 -9.70
N LYS A 103 4.63 9.30 -10.74
CA LYS A 103 4.72 9.76 -12.13
C LYS A 103 3.62 10.75 -12.51
N LYS A 104 2.40 10.55 -11.99
CA LYS A 104 1.29 11.51 -12.21
C LYS A 104 1.53 12.80 -11.44
N MET A 105 1.98 12.71 -10.19
CA MET A 105 2.31 13.86 -9.35
C MET A 105 3.43 14.70 -9.95
N GLU A 106 4.45 14.09 -10.57
CA GLU A 106 5.54 14.83 -11.23
C GLU A 106 5.01 15.81 -12.28
N GLY A 107 4.10 15.37 -13.15
CA GLY A 107 3.47 16.25 -14.14
C GLY A 107 2.66 17.37 -13.50
N VAL A 108 1.76 17.02 -12.57
CA VAL A 108 0.89 17.99 -11.88
C VAL A 108 1.72 19.02 -11.09
N TYR A 109 2.77 18.59 -10.39
CA TYR A 109 3.64 19.46 -9.62
C TYR A 109 4.51 20.35 -10.50
N SER A 110 4.97 19.84 -11.65
CA SER A 110 5.66 20.65 -12.67
C SER A 110 4.79 21.80 -13.16
N ASP A 111 3.51 21.53 -13.44
CA ASP A 111 2.56 22.56 -13.87
C ASP A 111 2.24 23.54 -12.73
N PHE A 112 2.07 23.06 -11.50
CA PHE A 112 1.98 23.92 -10.32
C PHE A 112 3.17 24.87 -10.19
N LYS A 113 4.41 24.39 -10.34
CA LYS A 113 5.62 25.23 -10.23
C LYS A 113 5.67 26.29 -11.33
N LYS A 114 5.24 25.98 -12.56
CA LYS A 114 5.16 26.98 -13.65
C LYS A 114 4.12 28.06 -13.35
N ASP A 115 2.95 27.65 -12.86
CA ASP A 115 1.88 28.55 -12.45
C ASP A 115 2.32 29.47 -11.30
N LEU A 116 3.02 28.90 -10.31
CA LEU A 116 3.60 29.64 -9.20
C LEU A 116 4.64 30.65 -9.69
N GLN A 117 5.53 30.26 -10.61
CA GLN A 117 6.54 31.16 -11.20
C GLN A 117 5.89 32.32 -11.96
N SER A 118 4.80 32.07 -12.68
CA SER A 118 4.11 33.07 -13.49
C SER A 118 3.33 34.08 -12.63
N LYS A 119 2.59 33.59 -11.64
CA LYS A 119 1.67 34.40 -10.82
C LYS A 119 2.33 34.99 -9.57
N TRP A 120 3.31 34.28 -9.00
CA TRP A 120 3.95 34.59 -7.73
C TRP A 120 5.48 34.39 -7.80
N PRO A 121 6.20 35.09 -8.68
CA PRO A 121 7.64 34.85 -8.90
C PRO A 121 8.49 35.00 -7.63
N GLY A 122 8.10 35.88 -6.70
CA GLY A 122 8.78 36.01 -5.40
C GLY A 122 8.69 34.74 -4.55
N LEU A 123 7.53 34.07 -4.51
CA LEU A 123 7.34 32.81 -3.80
C LEU A 123 8.00 31.65 -4.52
N ALA A 124 7.97 31.64 -5.85
CA ALA A 124 8.50 30.54 -6.66
C ALA A 124 10.02 30.35 -6.51
N ASN A 125 10.73 31.44 -6.18
CA ASN A 125 12.18 31.47 -5.96
C ASN A 125 12.61 30.90 -4.60
N ASN A 126 11.67 30.69 -3.67
CA ASN A 126 11.98 30.12 -2.37
C ASN A 126 12.22 28.60 -2.49
N VAL A 127 13.15 28.09 -1.68
CA VAL A 127 13.37 26.65 -1.54
C VAL A 127 12.24 26.08 -0.70
N MET A 128 11.31 25.38 -1.36
CA MET A 128 10.16 24.77 -0.74
C MET A 128 9.96 23.34 -1.23
N GLY A 129 9.58 22.47 -0.30
CA GLY A 129 8.97 21.19 -0.55
C GLY A 129 7.50 21.19 -0.15
N PHE A 130 6.91 20.00 -0.06
CA PHE A 130 5.59 19.84 0.55
C PHE A 130 5.36 18.40 1.02
N THR A 131 4.43 18.22 1.95
CA THR A 131 4.06 16.93 2.51
C THR A 131 2.56 16.83 2.77
N VAL A 132 2.10 15.65 3.21
CA VAL A 132 0.73 15.41 3.67
C VAL A 132 0.68 15.56 5.18
N ALA A 133 -0.15 16.47 5.66
CA ALA A 133 -0.44 16.65 7.08
C ALA A 133 -1.45 15.61 7.58
N GLU A 134 -1.63 15.55 8.89
CA GLU A 134 -2.50 14.58 9.56
C GLU A 134 -3.97 14.67 9.10
N ASP A 135 -4.45 15.88 8.80
CA ASP A 135 -5.78 16.15 8.25
C ASP A 135 -5.93 15.76 6.75
N GLY A 136 -4.85 15.28 6.13
CA GLY A 136 -4.79 14.92 4.72
C GLY A 136 -4.58 16.10 3.77
N GLN A 137 -4.45 17.33 4.28
CA GLN A 137 -4.13 18.50 3.48
C GLN A 137 -2.64 18.54 3.16
N LEU A 138 -2.29 19.21 2.07
CA LEU A 138 -0.90 19.49 1.74
C LEU A 138 -0.38 20.64 2.59
N LYS A 139 0.82 20.49 3.13
CA LYS A 139 1.55 21.56 3.81
C LYS A 139 2.92 21.74 3.19
N VAL A 140 3.31 22.99 2.98
CA VAL A 140 4.64 23.37 2.53
C VAL A 140 5.66 22.94 3.58
N THR A 141 6.82 22.52 3.11
CA THR A 141 8.02 22.28 3.93
C THR A 141 9.11 23.22 3.45
N SER A 142 9.88 23.79 4.37
CA SER A 142 10.96 24.71 4.05
C SER A 142 12.04 24.67 5.13
N PRO A 143 13.27 25.07 4.82
CA PRO A 143 14.26 25.35 5.86
C PRO A 143 13.79 26.49 6.77
N PRO A 144 14.23 26.54 8.03
CA PRO A 144 13.93 27.65 8.95
C PRO A 144 14.22 29.01 8.31
N ASP A 145 13.41 30.01 8.65
CA ASP A 145 13.55 31.41 8.21
C ASP A 145 13.49 31.63 6.67
N THR A 146 13.06 30.63 5.90
CA THR A 146 12.94 30.74 4.42
C THR A 146 11.60 31.33 3.98
N LEU A 147 10.51 31.04 4.69
CA LEU A 147 9.17 31.51 4.38
C LEU A 147 8.63 32.35 5.54
N THR A 148 7.93 33.44 5.23
CA THR A 148 7.11 34.11 6.24
C THR A 148 5.83 33.31 6.48
N ALA A 149 5.19 33.48 7.64
CA ALA A 149 3.90 32.82 7.92
C ALA A 149 2.83 33.10 6.84
N ARG A 150 2.87 34.29 6.24
CA ARG A 150 1.99 34.67 5.13
C ARG A 150 2.31 33.88 3.86
N ASP A 151 3.59 33.70 3.56
CA ASP A 151 4.03 32.94 2.39
C ASP A 151 3.64 31.46 2.53
N GLU A 152 3.78 30.90 3.74
CA GLU A 152 3.33 29.53 4.04
C GLU A 152 1.82 29.37 3.84
N GLU A 153 1.01 30.31 4.35
CA GLU A 153 -0.45 30.27 4.17
C GLU A 153 -0.86 30.31 2.69
N ILE A 154 -0.22 31.19 1.91
CA ILE A 154 -0.47 31.30 0.47
C ILE A 154 -0.07 29.99 -0.24
N LEU A 155 1.13 29.47 0.04
CA LEU A 155 1.62 28.24 -0.60
C LEU A 155 0.78 27.03 -0.23
N ASN A 156 0.34 26.91 1.02
CA ASN A 156 -0.57 25.85 1.46
C ASN A 156 -1.89 25.92 0.69
N THR A 157 -2.47 27.11 0.56
CA THR A 157 -3.69 27.32 -0.22
C THR A 157 -3.48 26.87 -1.67
N LEU A 158 -2.45 27.39 -2.33
CA LEU A 158 -2.16 27.10 -3.75
C LEU A 158 -1.87 25.61 -4.00
N LEU A 159 -1.16 24.93 -3.10
CA LEU A 159 -0.89 23.48 -3.20
C LEU A 159 -2.18 22.67 -3.15
N ASN A 160 -3.11 23.03 -2.26
CA ASN A 160 -4.38 22.30 -2.10
C ASN A 160 -5.40 22.62 -3.19
N GLU A 161 -5.32 23.81 -3.81
CA GLU A 161 -6.12 24.19 -4.97
C GLU A 161 -5.58 23.62 -6.29
N ALA A 162 -4.31 23.20 -6.32
CA ALA A 162 -3.70 22.59 -7.50
C ALA A 162 -4.45 21.31 -7.88
N LYS A 163 -5.05 21.32 -9.07
CA LYS A 163 -5.91 20.24 -9.56
C LYS A 163 -5.19 18.89 -9.44
N ASP A 164 -5.89 17.94 -8.82
CA ASP A 164 -5.45 16.55 -8.61
C ASP A 164 -4.23 16.36 -7.69
N LEU A 165 -3.50 17.41 -7.29
CA LEU A 165 -2.28 17.26 -6.48
C LEU A 165 -2.59 16.67 -5.10
N GLN A 166 -3.45 17.33 -4.31
CA GLN A 166 -3.86 16.86 -2.98
C GLN A 166 -4.40 15.42 -2.99
N PRO A 167 -5.40 15.05 -3.83
CA PRO A 167 -5.94 13.69 -3.78
C PRO A 167 -4.93 12.64 -4.26
N LEU A 168 -4.05 12.95 -5.21
CA LEU A 168 -2.99 12.03 -5.64
C LEU A 168 -1.95 11.81 -4.54
N THR A 169 -1.49 12.88 -3.90
CA THR A 169 -0.48 12.80 -2.84
C THR A 169 -1.03 12.10 -1.60
N LEU A 170 -2.27 12.38 -1.20
CA LEU A 170 -2.92 11.67 -0.09
C LEU A 170 -3.09 10.17 -0.41
N LYS A 171 -3.47 9.82 -1.64
CA LYS A 171 -3.58 8.41 -2.06
C LYS A 171 -2.23 7.71 -2.02
N HIS A 172 -1.17 8.38 -2.46
CA HIS A 172 0.19 7.84 -2.37
C HIS A 172 0.61 7.64 -0.91
N ALA A 173 0.39 8.62 -0.04
CA ALA A 173 0.71 8.52 1.38
C ALA A 173 0.04 7.30 2.03
N LYS A 174 -1.26 7.08 1.78
CA LYS A 174 -2.00 5.90 2.26
C LYS A 174 -1.41 4.59 1.71
N THR A 175 -1.06 4.56 0.42
CA THR A 175 -0.44 3.39 -0.22
C THR A 175 0.92 3.06 0.43
N VAL A 176 1.73 4.07 0.77
CA VAL A 176 3.02 3.90 1.45
C VAL A 176 2.84 3.42 2.88
N ILE A 177 1.86 3.95 3.62
CA ILE A 177 1.51 3.47 4.97
C ILE A 177 1.13 1.98 4.92
N GLU A 178 0.30 1.58 3.96
CA GLU A 178 -0.08 0.17 3.76
C GLU A 178 1.12 -0.71 3.40
N LEU A 179 2.04 -0.22 2.55
CA LEU A 179 3.30 -0.91 2.24
C LEU A 179 4.14 -1.18 3.48
N VAL A 180 4.33 -0.17 4.33
CA VAL A 180 5.08 -0.28 5.59
C VAL A 180 4.48 -1.34 6.50
N GLN A 181 3.15 -1.44 6.56
CA GLN A 181 2.44 -2.46 7.34
C GLN A 181 2.48 -3.86 6.71
N LEU A 182 2.64 -3.94 5.38
CA LEU A 182 2.66 -5.21 4.64
C LEU A 182 4.04 -5.86 4.65
N ASP A 183 5.10 -5.10 4.42
CA ASP A 183 6.48 -5.58 4.30
C ASP A 183 7.21 -5.58 5.65
N LYS A 184 6.79 -6.50 6.53
CA LYS A 184 7.43 -6.70 7.84
C LYS A 184 8.94 -6.90 7.74
N PRO A 185 9.50 -7.75 6.85
CA PRO A 185 10.95 -7.90 6.73
C PRO A 185 11.69 -6.58 6.51
N GLN A 186 11.12 -5.68 5.71
CA GLN A 186 11.72 -4.38 5.43
C GLN A 186 11.55 -3.38 6.57
N PHE A 187 10.38 -3.30 7.21
CA PHE A 187 10.02 -2.18 8.08
C PHE A 187 9.75 -2.49 9.55
N GLU A 188 9.43 -3.73 9.92
CA GLU A 188 9.07 -4.08 11.31
C GLU A 188 10.22 -3.78 12.27
N GLY A 189 9.92 -3.03 13.34
CA GLY A 189 10.91 -2.56 14.32
C GLY A 189 11.87 -1.47 13.81
N LYS A 190 11.75 -1.03 12.55
CA LYS A 190 12.65 -0.06 11.92
C LYS A 190 11.95 1.25 11.56
N VAL A 191 10.71 1.17 11.09
CA VAL A 191 9.91 2.33 10.65
C VAL A 191 8.50 2.19 11.21
N LYS A 192 8.02 3.24 11.88
CA LYS A 192 6.60 3.41 12.22
C LYS A 192 6.06 4.57 11.40
N LEU A 193 5.01 4.33 10.61
CA LEU A 193 4.44 5.34 9.72
C LEU A 193 2.92 5.31 9.76
N ASP A 194 2.33 6.47 10.01
CA ASP A 194 0.91 6.76 9.91
C ASP A 194 0.72 8.25 9.51
N LEU A 195 -0.52 8.73 9.39
CA LEU A 195 -0.76 10.12 9.00
C LEU A 195 -0.29 11.15 10.05
N SER A 196 -0.22 10.79 11.33
CA SER A 196 0.19 11.72 12.39
C SER A 196 1.67 12.07 12.29
N ASN A 197 2.51 11.17 11.74
CA ASN A 197 3.94 11.42 11.58
C ASN A 197 4.42 11.50 10.12
N PHE A 198 3.54 11.27 9.13
CA PHE A 198 3.90 11.28 7.70
C PHE A 198 4.65 12.55 7.28
N HIS A 199 4.20 13.70 7.78
CA HIS A 199 4.76 15.01 7.48
C HIS A 199 6.24 15.18 7.87
N LYS A 200 6.72 14.38 8.82
CA LYS A 200 8.14 14.37 9.25
C LYS A 200 9.00 13.41 8.43
N MET A 201 8.35 12.51 7.71
CA MET A 201 8.98 11.32 7.14
C MET A 201 9.22 11.47 5.64
N ILE A 202 8.32 12.13 4.90
CA ILE A 202 8.41 12.27 3.45
C ILE A 202 8.14 13.72 3.03
N ASP A 203 9.05 14.29 2.27
CA ASP A 203 8.90 15.53 1.51
C ASP A 203 8.76 15.20 0.01
N TYR A 204 7.55 15.39 -0.51
CA TYR A 204 7.23 15.17 -1.92
C TYR A 204 7.83 16.23 -2.82
N GLY A 205 7.93 17.48 -2.37
CA GLY A 205 8.52 18.53 -3.19
C GLY A 205 10.00 18.27 -3.43
N LEU A 206 10.74 17.84 -2.41
CA LEU A 206 12.13 17.38 -2.55
C LEU A 206 12.24 16.19 -3.52
N LEU A 207 11.41 15.16 -3.32
CA LEU A 207 11.39 13.96 -4.15
C LEU A 207 11.13 14.30 -5.63
N LEU A 208 10.08 15.07 -5.90
CA LEU A 208 9.62 15.40 -7.25
C LEU A 208 10.60 16.37 -7.94
N SER A 209 11.13 17.37 -7.23
CA SER A 209 12.12 18.29 -7.79
C SER A 209 13.43 17.62 -8.17
N LYS A 210 13.78 16.51 -7.52
CA LYS A 210 14.97 15.71 -7.85
C LYS A 210 14.71 14.57 -8.84
N GLY A 211 13.46 14.37 -9.28
CA GLY A 211 13.09 13.23 -10.12
C GLY A 211 13.33 11.87 -9.42
N ALA A 212 13.28 11.84 -8.08
CA ALA A 212 13.63 10.67 -7.27
C ALA A 212 12.49 9.65 -7.19
N LEU A 213 11.93 9.28 -8.35
CA LEU A 213 10.75 8.41 -8.44
C LEU A 213 11.10 6.91 -8.33
N ASP A 214 12.36 6.55 -8.60
CA ASP A 214 12.89 5.19 -8.42
C ASP A 214 13.26 4.98 -6.94
N LEU A 215 12.90 3.83 -6.38
CA LEU A 215 13.18 3.50 -4.97
C LEU A 215 14.68 3.49 -4.65
N ARG A 216 15.54 3.26 -5.65
CA ARG A 216 17.00 3.24 -5.51
C ARG A 216 17.61 4.65 -5.44
N SER A 217 16.84 5.69 -5.71
CA SER A 217 17.32 7.08 -5.62
C SER A 217 17.52 7.49 -4.17
N SER A 218 18.60 8.25 -3.90
CA SER A 218 18.99 8.77 -2.58
C SER A 218 18.07 9.84 -2.00
N ASP A 219 16.94 10.10 -2.63
CA ASP A 219 15.91 11.05 -2.21
C ASP A 219 14.51 10.48 -2.48
N SER A 220 14.44 9.17 -2.78
CA SER A 220 13.17 8.47 -2.95
C SER A 220 12.38 8.49 -1.65
N TRP A 221 11.08 8.25 -1.72
CA TRP A 221 10.27 8.17 -0.50
C TRP A 221 10.81 7.10 0.45
N LEU A 222 11.33 5.98 -0.09
CA LEU A 222 11.88 4.89 0.71
C LEU A 222 13.17 5.31 1.43
N ASP A 223 14.05 6.02 0.73
CA ASP A 223 15.28 6.56 1.30
C ASP A 223 14.97 7.62 2.38
N GLN A 224 14.02 8.53 2.11
CA GLN A 224 13.58 9.52 3.10
C GLN A 224 12.98 8.87 4.35
N LEU A 225 12.15 7.82 4.20
CA LEU A 225 11.62 7.06 5.34
C LEU A 225 12.73 6.49 6.21
N HIS A 226 13.73 5.82 5.61
CA HIS A 226 14.84 5.24 6.38
C HIS A 226 15.66 6.32 7.08
N LYS A 227 16.04 7.40 6.37
CA LYS A 227 16.83 8.50 6.94
C LYS A 227 16.11 9.21 8.08
N ASN A 228 14.80 9.38 7.99
CA ASN A 228 14.03 10.13 8.97
C ASN A 228 13.63 9.26 10.17
N ALA A 229 13.39 7.96 9.97
CA ALA A 229 13.16 7.01 11.06
C ALA A 229 14.41 6.81 11.94
N GLU A 230 15.62 6.94 11.39
CA GLU A 230 16.87 6.92 12.18
C GLU A 230 17.03 8.17 13.05
N LYS A 231 16.53 9.33 12.59
CA LYS A 231 16.65 10.63 13.26
C LYS A 231 15.55 10.88 14.29
N ASP A 232 14.38 10.29 14.08
CA ASP A 232 13.25 10.29 15.01
C ASP A 232 13.19 8.89 15.66
N PRO A 233 14.13 8.56 16.57
CA PRO A 233 14.17 7.23 17.15
C PRO A 233 12.82 6.99 17.80
N ILE A 234 12.14 5.91 17.37
CA ILE A 234 10.97 5.34 18.03
C ILE A 234 11.20 5.54 19.51
N GLU A 235 10.40 6.38 20.18
CA GLU A 235 10.53 6.66 21.61
C GLU A 235 10.80 5.31 22.27
N LYS A 236 12.05 5.09 22.67
CA LYS A 236 12.42 3.88 23.39
C LYS A 236 11.61 4.03 24.67
N MET A 237 10.47 3.33 24.77
CA MET A 237 9.81 3.14 26.05
C MET A 237 10.93 2.82 27.03
N PRO A 238 11.19 3.66 28.04
CA PRO A 238 12.23 3.35 29.00
C PRO A 238 11.83 2.01 29.59
N GLY A 239 12.58 0.96 29.24
CA GLY A 239 12.38 -0.36 29.78
C GLY A 239 12.41 -0.19 31.29
N LEU A 240 11.37 -0.67 31.96
CA LEU A 240 11.36 -0.76 33.42
C LEU A 240 12.65 -1.47 33.84
N HIS A 241 13.63 -0.71 34.33
CA HIS A 241 14.63 -1.24 35.24
C HIS A 241 13.87 -1.50 36.54
N ILE A 242 13.40 -2.74 36.69
CA ILE A 242 13.22 -3.30 38.01
C ILE A 242 14.62 -3.70 38.46
N GLU A 243 15.29 -2.81 39.19
CA GLU A 243 16.38 -3.23 40.07
C GLU A 243 15.76 -3.96 41.26
N ALA A 244 16.20 -5.20 41.47
CA ALA A 244 16.11 -5.91 42.74
C ALA A 244 17.46 -6.57 42.99
#